data_AF-A0A2U0SAJ3-F1
#
_entry.id   AF-A0A2U0SAJ3-F1
#
_cell.length_a   1.000
_cell.length_b   1.000
_cell.length_c   1.000
_cell.angle_alpha   90.00
_cell.angle_beta   90.00
_cell.angle_gamma   90.00
#
_symmetry.space_group_name_H-M   'P 1'
#
loop_
_entity.id
_entity.type
_entity.pdbx_description
1 polymer ?
#
loop_
_entity_poly.entity_id
_entity_poly.type
_entity_poly.pdbx_seq_one_letter_code
_entity_poly.pdbx_strand_id
1 'polypeptide(L)'
;MILFPLAALAAAAAAEPATCVFDIAPPEPCTLQVQAGPGGTTRLRAQGRSGTQAVFSGKRANGWWAGALDGAPAMGFERNRGHVVFSTRALDRSFEYWTRGNEHGRY
;
A
#
# COMPACT_ATOMS: atom_id res chain seq x y z
N MET A 1 11.89 -28.13 -34.40
CA MET A 1 11.61 -26.80 -33.82
C MET A 1 11.15 -27.01 -32.38
N ILE A 2 12.00 -26.70 -31.41
CA ILE A 2 11.68 -26.86 -29.99
C ILE A 2 11.13 -25.51 -29.48
N LEU A 3 9.87 -25.53 -29.06
CA LEU A 3 9.15 -24.40 -28.51
C LEU A 3 9.55 -24.24 -27.03
N PHE A 4 10.34 -23.23 -26.69
CA PHE A 4 10.60 -22.87 -25.29
C PHE A 4 9.43 -22.02 -24.76
N PRO A 5 8.81 -22.36 -23.62
CA PRO A 5 7.83 -21.48 -23.00
C PRO A 5 8.57 -20.32 -22.32
N LEU A 6 8.27 -19.09 -22.73
CA LEU A 6 8.68 -17.89 -21.99
C LEU A 6 7.96 -17.90 -20.63
N ALA A 7 8.65 -18.32 -19.58
CA ALA A 7 8.24 -18.05 -18.22
C ALA A 7 8.45 -16.55 -17.94
N ALA A 8 7.35 -15.79 -17.88
CA ALA A 8 7.39 -14.40 -17.45
C ALA A 8 7.79 -14.35 -15.97
N LEU A 9 9.02 -13.94 -15.67
CA LEU A 9 9.41 -13.55 -14.31
C LEU A 9 8.65 -12.29 -13.94
N ALA A 10 7.62 -12.42 -13.08
CA ALA A 10 7.03 -11.29 -12.40
C ALA A 10 8.10 -10.70 -11.46
N ALA A 11 8.67 -9.55 -11.83
CA ALA A 11 9.58 -8.82 -10.96
C ALA A 11 8.81 -8.40 -9.70
N ALA A 12 9.09 -9.05 -8.57
CA ALA A 12 8.62 -8.60 -7.28
C ALA A 12 9.26 -7.24 -7.00
N ALA A 13 8.44 -6.19 -6.97
CA ALA A 13 8.91 -4.86 -6.61
C ALA A 13 9.58 -4.88 -5.23
N ALA A 14 10.68 -4.14 -5.10
CA ALA A 14 11.46 -4.08 -3.88
C ALA A 14 10.61 -3.61 -2.70
N ALA A 15 10.77 -4.26 -1.55
CA ALA A 15 10.20 -3.79 -0.31
C ALA A 15 10.97 -2.55 0.15
N GLU A 16 10.26 -1.45 0.38
CA GLU A 16 10.85 -0.19 0.85
C GLU A 16 10.58 0.01 2.34
N PRO A 17 11.53 0.57 3.10
CA PRO A 17 11.31 0.92 4.50
C PRO A 17 10.33 2.09 4.59
N ALA A 18 9.35 1.96 5.49
CA ALA A 18 8.36 2.99 5.78
C ALA A 18 8.06 3.01 7.29
N THR A 19 7.28 4.01 7.69
CA THR A 19 6.57 4.00 8.96
C THR A 19 5.11 3.72 8.67
N CYS A 20 4.49 2.84 9.47
CA CYS A 20 3.11 2.44 9.33
C CYS A 20 2.33 2.74 10.60
N VAL A 21 1.06 3.06 10.44
CA VAL A 21 0.05 3.11 11.50
C VAL A 21 -1.06 2.15 11.11
N PHE A 22 -1.31 1.18 11.98
CA PHE A 22 -2.41 0.22 11.82
C PHE A 22 -3.53 0.66 12.76
N ASP A 23 -4.68 1.00 12.17
CA ASP A 23 -5.83 1.56 12.87
C ASP A 23 -5.48 2.82 13.67
N ILE A 24 -5.54 2.74 14.99
CA ILE A 24 -5.21 3.79 15.95
C ILE A 24 -3.96 3.48 16.79
N ALA A 25 -3.19 2.46 16.39
CA ALA A 25 -1.97 2.07 17.09
C ALA A 25 -0.87 3.13 16.92
N PRO A 26 0.11 3.20 17.84
CA PRO A 26 1.29 4.05 17.65
C PRO A 26 2.03 3.72 16.35
N PRO A 27 2.64 4.72 15.68
CA PRO A 27 3.46 4.50 14.49
C PRO A 27 4.60 3.51 14.75
N GLU A 28 4.86 2.61 13.80
CA GLU A 28 5.96 1.65 13.88
C GLU A 28 6.72 1.51 12.56
N PRO A 29 8.01 1.10 12.59
CA PRO A 29 8.74 0.72 11.40
C PRO A 29 8.05 -0.45 10.68
N CYS A 30 7.98 -0.36 9.36
CA CYS A 30 7.40 -1.40 8.52
C CYS A 30 8.13 -1.51 7.18
N THR A 31 7.87 -2.60 6.46
CA THR A 31 8.25 -2.74 5.06
C THR A 31 7.00 -2.61 4.19
N LEU A 32 7.06 -1.77 3.17
CA LEU A 32 6.00 -1.60 2.17
C LEU A 32 6.44 -2.20 0.84
N GLN A 33 5.62 -3.07 0.27
CA GLN A 33 5.82 -3.59 -1.08
C GLN A 33 4.71 -3.07 -2.00
N VAL A 34 5.08 -2.59 -3.17
CA VAL A 34 4.16 -2.00 -4.15
C VAL A 34 4.21 -2.78 -5.45
N GLN A 35 3.16 -3.53 -5.78
CA GLN A 35 3.09 -4.28 -7.03
C GLN A 35 2.07 -3.67 -7.99
N ALA A 36 2.49 -3.41 -9.23
CA ALA A 36 1.55 -3.12 -10.31
C ALA A 36 0.77 -4.40 -10.68
N GLY A 37 -0.54 -4.26 -10.84
CA GLY A 37 -1.46 -5.30 -11.25
C GLY A 37 -2.15 -4.98 -12.58
N PRO A 38 -2.97 -5.90 -13.09
CA PRO A 38 -3.70 -5.69 -14.34
C PRO A 38 -4.68 -4.52 -14.24
N GLY A 39 -4.93 -3.86 -15.39
CA GLY A 39 -5.93 -2.81 -15.52
C GLY A 39 -5.65 -1.53 -14.72
N GLY A 40 -4.36 -1.24 -14.44
CA GLY A 40 -3.93 -0.07 -13.65
C GLY A 40 -4.16 -0.21 -12.15
N THR A 41 -4.44 -1.42 -11.68
CA THR A 41 -4.56 -1.71 -10.25
C THR A 41 -3.17 -1.73 -9.63
N THR A 42 -3.05 -1.26 -8.40
CA THR A 42 -1.84 -1.36 -7.57
C THR A 42 -2.17 -2.16 -6.32
N ARG A 43 -1.30 -3.09 -5.96
CA ARG A 43 -1.34 -3.81 -4.70
C ARG A 43 -0.25 -3.29 -3.78
N LEU A 44 -0.64 -2.86 -2.59
CA LEU A 44 0.27 -2.46 -1.51
C LEU A 44 0.22 -3.55 -0.44
N ARG A 45 1.37 -4.00 0.04
CA ARG A 45 1.49 -4.90 1.18
C ARG A 45 2.40 -4.26 2.21
N ALA A 46 1.89 -4.03 3.40
CA ALA A 46 2.65 -3.55 4.53
C ALA A 46 2.83 -4.65 5.57
N GLN A 47 4.03 -4.75 6.12
CA GLN A 47 4.38 -5.63 7.23
C GLN A 47 5.02 -4.78 8.32
N GLY A 48 4.31 -4.60 9.43
CA GLY A 48 4.79 -3.92 10.62
C GLY A 48 5.76 -4.79 11.42
N ARG A 49 6.63 -4.14 12.20
CA ARG A 49 7.56 -4.80 13.13
C ARG A 49 6.84 -5.63 14.19
N SER A 50 5.64 -5.21 14.60
CA SER A 50 4.75 -5.93 15.50
C SER A 50 4.22 -7.27 14.96
N GLY A 51 4.41 -7.54 13.65
CA GLY A 51 3.79 -8.66 12.95
C GLY A 51 2.46 -8.29 12.27
N THR A 52 1.90 -7.12 12.55
CA THR A 52 0.68 -6.62 11.91
C THR A 52 0.87 -6.43 10.40
N GLN A 53 -0.16 -6.76 9.62
CA GLN A 53 -0.15 -6.64 8.16
C GLN A 53 -1.33 -5.82 7.68
N ALA A 54 -1.16 -5.18 6.53
CA ALA A 54 -2.24 -4.56 5.77
C ALA A 54 -2.01 -4.77 4.28
N VAL A 55 -3.07 -5.08 3.54
CA VAL A 55 -3.04 -5.24 2.08
C VAL A 55 -4.09 -4.36 1.45
N PHE A 56 -3.64 -3.35 0.71
CA PHE A 56 -4.52 -2.56 -0.14
C PHE A 56 -4.42 -3.02 -1.59
N SER A 57 -5.55 -3.11 -2.30
CA SER A 57 -5.58 -3.34 -3.74
C SER A 57 -6.59 -2.40 -4.38
N GLY A 58 -6.14 -1.52 -5.26
CA GLY A 58 -7.01 -0.50 -5.84
C GLY A 58 -6.35 0.33 -6.93
N LYS A 59 -7.07 1.33 -7.40
CA LYS A 59 -6.57 2.28 -8.41
C LYS A 59 -6.30 3.62 -7.76
N ARG A 60 -5.33 4.34 -8.32
CA ARG A 60 -4.98 5.71 -7.94
C ARG A 60 -5.45 6.68 -9.02
N ALA A 61 -6.05 7.79 -8.61
CA ALA A 61 -6.36 8.92 -9.48
C ALA A 61 -6.26 10.23 -8.69
N ASN A 62 -5.41 11.16 -9.13
CA ASN A 62 -5.31 12.53 -8.58
C ASN A 62 -5.17 12.59 -7.04
N GLY A 63 -4.27 11.78 -6.47
CA GLY A 63 -4.06 11.72 -5.01
C GLY A 63 -5.10 10.91 -4.24
N TRP A 64 -6.15 10.41 -4.90
CA TRP A 64 -7.14 9.53 -4.31
C TRP A 64 -6.89 8.08 -4.69
N TRP A 65 -7.28 7.19 -3.80
CA TRP A 65 -7.21 5.75 -3.96
C TRP A 65 -8.59 5.14 -3.72
N ALA A 66 -8.99 4.22 -4.58
CA ALA A 66 -10.25 3.47 -4.45
C ALA A 66 -9.99 1.98 -4.68
N GLY A 67 -10.47 1.14 -3.78
CA GLY A 67 -10.20 -0.29 -3.84
C GLY A 67 -10.69 -1.04 -2.62
N ALA A 68 -9.86 -1.97 -2.14
CA ALA A 68 -10.11 -2.75 -0.95
C ALA A 68 -8.89 -2.76 -0.02
N LEU A 69 -9.13 -2.62 1.28
CA LEU A 69 -8.17 -2.81 2.37
C LEU A 69 -8.53 -4.12 3.08
N ASP A 70 -7.61 -5.08 3.08
CA ASP A 70 -7.79 -6.41 3.66
C ASP A 70 -9.07 -7.12 3.16
N GLY A 71 -9.45 -6.86 1.91
CA GLY A 71 -10.64 -7.40 1.25
C GLY A 71 -11.93 -6.59 1.45
N ALA A 72 -11.95 -5.63 2.37
CA ALA A 72 -13.09 -4.75 2.60
C ALA A 72 -13.02 -3.49 1.72
N PRO A 73 -14.15 -3.00 1.16
CA PRO A 73 -14.17 -1.79 0.36
C PRO A 73 -13.58 -0.59 1.10
N ALA A 74 -12.60 0.07 0.50
CA ALA A 74 -11.82 1.13 1.13
C ALA A 74 -11.51 2.28 0.16
N MET A 75 -11.33 3.45 0.76
CA MET A 75 -10.83 4.65 0.10
C MET A 75 -9.50 5.04 0.74
N GLY A 76 -8.66 5.73 -0.01
CA GLY A 76 -7.48 6.35 0.56
C GLY A 76 -7.18 7.69 -0.10
N PHE A 77 -6.35 8.48 0.57
CA PHE A 77 -5.91 9.78 0.09
C PHE A 77 -4.43 10.00 0.41
N GLU A 78 -3.71 10.55 -0.57
CA GLU A 78 -2.34 10.99 -0.41
C GLU A 78 -2.36 12.33 0.34
N ARG A 79 -1.88 12.35 1.59
CA ARG A 79 -1.70 13.59 2.37
C ARG A 79 -0.61 14.46 1.75
N ASN A 80 0.42 13.80 1.24
CA ASN A 80 1.50 14.37 0.46
C ASN A 80 2.16 13.24 -0.37
N ARG A 81 3.18 13.58 -1.15
CA ARG A 81 3.90 12.58 -1.96
C ARG A 81 4.62 11.58 -1.06
N GLY A 82 4.11 10.35 -1.02
CA GLY A 82 4.70 9.27 -0.23
C GLY A 82 4.13 9.15 1.18
N HIS A 83 2.99 9.79 1.46
CA HIS A 83 2.20 9.65 2.69
C HIS A 83 0.74 9.41 2.36
N VAL A 84 0.23 8.23 2.68
CA VAL A 84 -1.13 7.82 2.28
C VAL A 84 -1.86 7.22 3.46
N VAL A 85 -3.13 7.59 3.58
CA VAL A 85 -4.07 7.05 4.56
C VAL A 85 -5.17 6.30 3.82
N PHE A 86 -5.49 5.10 4.28
CA PHE A 86 -6.61 4.28 3.82
C PHE A 86 -7.58 4.03 4.96
N SER A 87 -8.86 3.94 4.64
CA SER A 87 -9.91 3.55 5.57
C SER A 87 -10.99 2.76 4.85
N THR A 88 -11.51 1.74 5.53
CA THR A 88 -12.70 1.01 5.06
C THR A 88 -13.93 1.89 5.14
N ARG A 89 -14.95 1.59 4.35
CA ARG A 89 -16.22 2.34 4.40
C ARG A 89 -16.94 2.24 5.75
N ALA A 90 -16.74 1.14 6.46
CA ALA A 90 -17.31 0.93 7.79
C ALA A 90 -16.51 1.62 8.90
N LEU A 91 -15.34 2.20 8.59
CA LEU A 91 -14.44 2.88 9.52
C LEU A 91 -13.91 2.00 10.66
N ASP A 92 -14.02 0.68 10.51
CA ASP A 92 -13.55 -0.33 11.46
C ASP A 92 -12.07 -0.70 11.23
N ARG A 93 -11.50 -0.29 10.10
CA ARG A 93 -10.10 -0.52 9.73
C ARG A 93 -9.52 0.71 9.07
N SER A 94 -8.32 1.10 9.51
CA SER A 94 -7.51 2.09 8.81
C SER A 94 -6.06 1.66 8.70
N PHE A 95 -5.39 2.16 7.68
CA PHE A 95 -3.98 1.92 7.46
C PHE A 95 -3.34 3.19 6.91
N GLU A 96 -2.28 3.65 7.54
CA GLU A 96 -1.52 4.81 7.09
C GLU A 96 -0.05 4.42 6.96
N TYR A 97 0.61 4.94 5.93
CA TYR A 97 2.04 4.79 5.78
C TYR A 97 2.68 6.07 5.27
N TRP A 98 3.95 6.26 5.62
CA TRP A 98 4.81 7.25 5.00
C TRP A 98 6.24 6.75 4.83
N THR A 99 6.87 7.14 3.73
CA THR A 99 8.30 6.90 3.50
C THR A 99 9.15 8.02 4.13
N ARG A 100 10.47 7.80 4.22
CA ARG A 100 11.40 8.71 4.91
C ARG A 100 11.25 10.15 4.43
N GLY A 101 11.04 11.07 5.37
CA GLY A 101 10.92 12.51 5.10
C GLY A 101 9.54 12.99 4.66
N ASN A 102 8.53 12.10 4.62
CA ASN A 102 7.16 12.42 4.19
C ASN A 102 6.13 12.38 5.33
N GLU A 103 6.56 12.25 6.58
CA GLU A 103 5.68 12.22 7.77
C GLU A 103 4.82 13.48 7.91
N HIS A 104 5.44 14.63 7.66
CA HIS A 104 4.81 15.92 7.64
C HIS A 104 4.94 16.44 6.21
N GLY A 105 3.80 16.63 5.54
CA GLY A 105 3.81 17.15 4.17
C GLY A 105 4.56 18.47 4.08
N ARG A 106 4.98 18.83 2.86
CA ARG A 106 5.30 20.23 2.60
C ARG A 106 3.99 21.00 2.62
N TYR A 107 3.74 21.71 3.72
CA TYR A 107 2.64 22.66 3.87
C TYR A 107 2.89 23.90 3.00
#